data_AF-A0A356BBA2-F1
#
_entry.id   AF-A0A356BBA2-F1
#
_cell.length_a   1.000
_cell.length_b   1.000
_cell.length_c   1.000
_cell.angle_alpha   90.00
_cell.angle_beta   90.00
_cell.angle_gamma   90.00
#
_symmetry.space_group_name_H-M   'P 1'
#
loop_
_entity.id
_entity.type
_entity.pdbx_description
1 polymer ?
#
loop_
_entity_poly.entity_id
_entity_poly.type
_entity_poly.pdbx_seq_one_letter_code
_entity_poly.pdbx_strand_id
1 'polypeptide(L)'
;MLSKKIQTLAVITLGMALLSSAGALAHGNEKPNTPALFVGENTAPAQAVKAFHQALRSGDAAAARAMLADDVLIVEGNGVERSADEYASHHMLADMKFMAAVQVEALEHQTKVLGKVAYSVSRSQ
;
A
#
# COMPACT_ATOMS: atom_id res chain seq x y z
N MET A 1 23.35 68.25 -38.15
CA MET A 1 21.99 68.27 -38.76
C MET A 1 21.17 67.15 -38.15
N LEU A 2 19.93 67.44 -37.81
CA LEU A 2 19.06 66.75 -36.85
C LEU A 2 18.26 65.61 -37.51
N SER A 3 18.21 64.41 -36.91
CA SER A 3 17.08 63.45 -37.06
C SER A 3 17.24 62.29 -36.05
N LYS A 4 16.73 62.42 -34.82
CA LYS A 4 15.42 61.96 -34.31
C LYS A 4 15.19 60.42 -34.31
N LYS A 5 15.59 59.83 -33.17
CA LYS A 5 14.83 58.93 -32.27
C LYS A 5 14.02 57.77 -32.89
N ILE A 6 14.62 56.57 -32.75
CA ILE A 6 14.07 55.30 -32.24
C ILE A 6 12.54 55.27 -32.14
N GLN A 7 11.91 54.55 -33.06
CA GLN A 7 10.54 54.09 -32.92
C GLN A 7 10.53 52.61 -32.52
N THR A 8 9.93 52.39 -31.37
CA THR A 8 9.60 51.14 -30.70
C THR A 8 8.85 50.20 -31.63
N LEU A 9 9.35 48.97 -31.82
CA LEU A 9 8.52 47.87 -32.32
C LEU A 9 8.25 46.92 -31.15
N ALA A 10 7.08 47.07 -30.55
CA ALA A 10 6.57 46.17 -29.53
C ALA A 10 6.31 44.80 -30.16
N VAL A 11 6.95 43.78 -29.61
CA VAL A 11 6.68 42.37 -29.88
C VAL A 11 5.28 42.05 -29.37
N ILE A 12 4.34 41.78 -30.29
CA ILE A 12 3.06 41.17 -29.95
C ILE A 12 3.03 39.81 -30.64
N THR A 13 3.56 38.80 -29.95
CA THR A 13 3.36 37.38 -30.25
C THR A 13 1.89 37.04 -30.05
N LEU A 14 1.16 36.95 -31.15
CA LEU A 14 -0.23 36.52 -31.21
C LEU A 14 -0.29 35.01 -31.51
N GLY A 15 -0.78 34.24 -30.54
CA GLY A 15 -1.63 33.07 -30.75
C GLY A 15 -1.02 31.82 -31.39
N MET A 16 -0.55 30.88 -30.56
CA MET A 16 -0.59 29.45 -30.89
C MET A 16 -0.62 28.60 -29.62
N ALA A 17 -1.57 28.88 -28.72
CA ALA A 17 -1.84 28.07 -27.54
C ALA A 17 -3.08 27.20 -27.76
N LEU A 18 -3.02 26.22 -28.69
CA LEU A 18 -4.08 25.22 -28.88
C LEU A 18 -3.54 23.92 -29.48
N LEU A 19 -2.71 23.17 -28.75
CA LEU A 19 -2.29 21.82 -29.15
C LEU A 19 -2.08 20.96 -27.90
N SER A 20 -3.14 20.61 -27.17
CA SER A 20 -3.10 19.57 -26.11
C SER A 20 -4.50 19.11 -25.69
N SER A 21 -5.28 18.51 -26.61
CA SER A 21 -6.53 17.85 -26.22
C SER A 21 -6.94 16.69 -27.14
N ALA A 22 -5.95 15.92 -27.63
CA ALA A 22 -6.21 14.69 -28.40
C ALA A 22 -5.90 13.39 -27.63
N GLY A 23 -5.73 13.46 -26.30
CA GLY A 23 -5.48 12.28 -25.46
C GLY A 23 -6.72 11.67 -24.80
N ALA A 24 -7.87 12.33 -24.85
CA ALA A 24 -9.02 11.99 -24.00
C ALA A 24 -10.04 11.00 -24.61
N LEU A 25 -9.82 10.49 -25.83
CA LEU A 25 -10.78 9.62 -26.53
C LEU A 25 -10.27 8.19 -26.80
N ALA A 26 -9.16 7.77 -26.17
CA ALA A 26 -8.63 6.42 -26.34
C ALA A 26 -9.18 5.40 -25.31
N HIS A 27 -9.89 5.83 -24.28
CA HIS A 27 -10.58 4.94 -23.35
C HIS A 27 -11.96 4.61 -23.91
N GLY A 28 -12.14 3.37 -24.39
CA GLY A 28 -13.46 2.86 -24.75
C GLY A 28 -14.43 2.99 -23.58
N ASN A 29 -15.74 2.92 -23.86
CA ASN A 29 -16.83 2.95 -22.86
C ASN A 29 -16.84 1.71 -21.94
N GLU A 30 -15.68 1.23 -21.52
CA GLU A 30 -15.59 0.26 -20.44
C GLU A 30 -16.05 0.95 -19.16
N LYS A 31 -17.09 0.39 -18.55
CA LYS A 31 -17.46 0.77 -17.19
C LYS A 31 -16.22 0.57 -16.31
N PRO A 32 -15.85 1.52 -15.45
CA PRO A 32 -14.77 1.30 -14.50
C PRO A 32 -15.08 0.02 -13.72
N ASN A 33 -14.29 -1.03 -13.91
CA ASN A 33 -14.32 -2.18 -13.00
C ASN A 33 -13.67 -1.68 -11.71
N THR A 34 -14.47 -1.23 -10.75
CA THR A 34 -13.98 -0.96 -9.40
C THR A 34 -13.39 -2.27 -8.86
N PRO A 35 -12.08 -2.34 -8.58
CA PRO A 35 -11.49 -3.56 -8.03
C PRO A 35 -12.19 -3.91 -6.73
N ALA A 36 -12.55 -5.19 -6.54
CA ALA A 36 -13.04 -5.65 -5.26
C ALA A 36 -11.91 -5.48 -4.21
N LEU A 37 -12.17 -4.69 -3.17
CA LEU A 37 -11.17 -4.39 -2.13
C LEU A 37 -10.98 -5.56 -1.15
N PHE A 38 -11.95 -6.46 -1.11
CA PHE A 38 -11.97 -7.64 -0.23
C PHE A 38 -12.12 -8.89 -1.09
N VAL A 39 -11.02 -9.61 -1.30
CA VAL A 39 -10.95 -10.77 -2.20
C VAL A 39 -10.28 -11.94 -1.49
N GLY A 40 -10.90 -13.11 -1.52
CA GLY A 40 -10.32 -14.32 -0.94
C GLY A 40 -10.32 -14.34 0.60
N GLU A 41 -11.14 -13.53 1.27
CA GLU A 41 -11.15 -13.42 2.74
C GLU A 41 -11.51 -14.72 3.48
N ASN A 42 -12.27 -15.61 2.84
CA ASN A 42 -12.69 -16.88 3.42
C ASN A 42 -11.70 -18.03 3.13
N THR A 43 -10.57 -17.74 2.47
CA THR A 43 -9.53 -18.74 2.23
C THR A 43 -8.77 -19.05 3.53
N ALA A 44 -8.27 -20.28 3.68
CA ALA A 44 -7.48 -20.65 4.86
C ALA A 44 -6.28 -19.71 5.12
N PRO A 45 -5.51 -19.26 4.11
CA PRO A 45 -4.44 -18.29 4.33
C PRO A 45 -4.93 -16.92 4.82
N ALA A 46 -6.07 -16.43 4.33
CA ALA A 46 -6.65 -15.17 4.82
C ALA A 46 -7.07 -15.28 6.29
N GLN A 47 -7.64 -16.44 6.69
CA GLN A 47 -8.00 -16.71 8.08
C GLN A 47 -6.77 -16.81 8.99
N ALA A 48 -5.67 -17.41 8.51
CA ALA A 48 -4.41 -17.44 9.24
C ALA A 48 -3.85 -16.02 9.49
N VAL A 49 -3.88 -15.14 8.48
CA VAL A 49 -3.46 -13.73 8.63
C VAL A 49 -4.35 -12.98 9.62
N LYS A 50 -5.68 -13.14 9.53
CA LYS A 50 -6.62 -12.51 10.48
C LYS A 50 -6.39 -13.00 11.91
N ALA A 51 -6.12 -14.29 12.10
CA ALA A 51 -5.78 -14.85 13.39
C ALA A 51 -4.45 -14.28 13.94
N PHE A 52 -3.41 -14.14 13.10
CA PHE A 52 -2.15 -13.52 13.49
C PHE A 52 -2.32 -12.08 13.94
N HIS A 53 -3.05 -11.27 13.17
CA HIS A 53 -3.38 -9.90 13.57
C HIS A 53 -4.17 -9.85 14.89
N GLN A 54 -5.11 -10.77 15.09
CA GLN A 54 -5.87 -10.86 16.32
C GLN A 54 -5.00 -11.21 17.52
N ALA A 55 -4.05 -12.16 17.37
CA ALA A 55 -3.13 -12.54 18.43
C ALA A 55 -2.21 -11.37 18.84
N LEU A 56 -1.69 -10.61 17.87
CA LEU A 56 -0.93 -9.39 18.16
C LEU A 56 -1.82 -8.36 18.90
N ARG A 57 -3.06 -8.14 18.43
CA ARG A 57 -3.98 -7.17 19.04
C ARG A 57 -4.41 -7.57 20.45
N SER A 58 -4.55 -8.86 20.74
CA SER A 58 -4.92 -9.36 22.07
C SER A 58 -3.73 -9.55 23.00
N GLY A 59 -2.49 -9.33 22.53
CA GLY A 59 -1.28 -9.60 23.31
C GLY A 59 -1.01 -11.10 23.54
N ASP A 60 -1.55 -11.99 22.70
CA ASP A 60 -1.33 -13.44 22.81
C ASP A 60 -0.03 -13.83 22.11
N ALA A 61 1.08 -13.67 22.83
CA ALA A 61 2.42 -13.97 22.33
C ALA A 61 2.62 -15.42 21.91
N ALA A 62 1.99 -16.36 22.62
CA ALA A 62 2.11 -17.77 22.29
C ALA A 62 1.39 -18.09 20.98
N ALA A 63 0.17 -17.58 20.78
CA ALA A 63 -0.56 -17.77 19.54
C ALA A 63 0.10 -17.07 18.35
N ALA A 64 0.60 -15.84 18.54
CA ALA A 64 1.30 -15.10 17.49
C ALA A 64 2.56 -15.87 17.03
N ARG A 65 3.40 -16.32 17.98
CA ARG A 65 4.61 -17.10 17.68
C ARG A 65 4.29 -18.44 16.99
N ALA A 66 3.21 -19.12 17.40
CA ALA A 66 2.81 -20.41 16.84
C ALA A 66 2.32 -20.34 15.39
N MET A 67 1.94 -19.16 14.90
CA MET A 67 1.51 -18.94 13.51
C MET A 67 2.66 -18.65 12.55
N LEU A 68 3.86 -18.41 13.05
CA LEU A 68 5.04 -18.12 12.24
C LEU A 68 5.87 -19.39 12.04
N ALA A 69 6.37 -19.60 10.82
CA ALA A 69 7.42 -20.58 10.58
C ALA A 69 8.69 -20.16 11.32
N ASP A 70 9.47 -21.12 11.81
CA ASP A 70 10.67 -20.84 12.60
C ASP A 70 11.69 -19.97 11.84
N ASP A 71 11.73 -20.10 10.51
CA ASP A 71 12.60 -19.38 9.57
C ASP A 71 11.93 -18.18 8.88
N VAL A 72 10.86 -17.63 9.46
CA VAL A 72 10.17 -16.45 8.90
C VAL A 72 11.13 -15.25 8.74
N LEU A 73 10.94 -14.51 7.64
CA LEU A 73 11.55 -13.19 7.44
C LEU A 73 10.52 -12.11 7.73
N ILE A 74 10.86 -11.19 8.62
CA ILE A 74 10.04 -10.01 8.92
C ILE A 74 10.83 -8.78 8.52
N VAL A 75 10.22 -7.94 7.69
CA VAL A 75 10.83 -6.72 7.16
C VAL A 75 9.96 -5.55 7.55
N GLU A 76 10.52 -4.64 8.34
CA GLU A 76 9.86 -3.41 8.75
C GLU A 76 10.87 -2.24 8.78
N GLY A 77 10.49 -1.11 8.20
CA GLY A 77 11.35 0.07 8.12
C GLY A 77 12.69 -0.26 7.44
N ASN A 78 13.79 -0.16 8.19
CA ASN A 78 15.14 -0.52 7.74
C ASN A 78 15.67 -1.83 8.36
N GLY A 79 14.85 -2.53 9.15
CA GLY A 79 15.20 -3.76 9.85
C GLY A 79 14.82 -5.03 9.10
N VAL A 80 15.54 -6.12 9.39
CA VAL A 80 15.15 -7.47 8.99
C VAL A 80 15.42 -8.43 10.14
N GLU A 81 14.41 -9.19 10.51
CA GLU A 81 14.50 -10.32 11.45
C GLU A 81 14.44 -11.61 10.66
N ARG A 82 15.20 -12.62 11.10
CA ARG A 82 15.48 -13.85 10.35
C ARG A 82 15.01 -15.11 11.04
N SER A 83 14.21 -14.99 12.09
CA SER A 83 13.52 -16.11 12.72
C SER A 83 12.32 -15.64 13.54
N ALA A 84 11.40 -16.56 13.80
CA ALA A 84 10.27 -16.29 14.67
C ALA A 84 10.70 -16.04 16.14
N ASP A 85 11.81 -16.64 16.58
CA ASP A 85 12.36 -16.43 17.93
C ASP A 85 13.03 -15.05 18.06
N GLU A 86 13.72 -14.58 17.01
CA GLU A 86 14.26 -13.22 16.96
C GLU A 86 13.15 -12.18 17.09
N TYR A 87 12.08 -12.31 16.28
CA TYR A 87 10.89 -11.46 16.39
C TYR A 87 10.25 -11.53 17.78
N ALA A 88 10.06 -12.74 18.31
CA ALA A 88 9.37 -12.95 19.58
C ALA A 88 10.17 -12.44 20.79
N SER A 89 11.50 -12.38 20.70
CA SER A 89 12.37 -11.96 21.80
C SER A 89 12.20 -10.48 22.19
N HIS A 90 11.83 -9.63 21.22
CA HIS A 90 11.73 -8.19 21.44
C HIS A 90 10.61 -7.52 20.63
N HIS A 91 10.66 -7.60 19.30
CA HIS A 91 9.82 -6.81 18.41
C HIS A 91 8.33 -7.12 18.55
N MET A 92 7.97 -8.41 18.65
CA MET A 92 6.58 -8.85 18.81
C MET A 92 5.88 -8.22 20.01
N LEU A 93 6.59 -8.03 21.13
CA LEU A 93 6.02 -7.41 22.33
C LEU A 93 5.78 -5.90 22.13
N ALA A 94 6.63 -5.24 21.35
CA ALA A 94 6.44 -3.85 20.97
C ALA A 94 5.22 -3.69 20.04
N ASP A 95 5.05 -4.59 19.07
CA ASP A 95 3.89 -4.61 18.17
C ASP A 95 2.59 -4.82 18.94
N MET A 96 2.56 -5.75 19.89
CA MET A 96 1.39 -5.97 20.76
C MET A 96 1.03 -4.71 21.54
N LYS A 97 2.04 -4.05 22.13
CA LYS A 97 1.83 -2.80 22.88
C LYS A 97 1.30 -1.69 21.97
N PHE A 98 1.82 -1.58 20.75
CA PHE A 98 1.35 -0.61 19.76
C PHE A 98 -0.09 -0.92 19.31
N MET A 99 -0.38 -2.17 18.93
CA MET A 99 -1.70 -2.64 18.49
C MET A 99 -2.79 -2.49 19.56
N ALA A 100 -2.44 -2.64 20.84
CA ALA A 100 -3.37 -2.39 21.94
C ALA A 100 -3.75 -0.91 22.09
N ALA A 101 -2.91 0.02 21.61
CA ALA A 101 -3.11 1.46 21.73
C ALA A 101 -3.78 2.10 20.50
N VAL A 102 -3.93 1.37 19.39
CA VAL A 102 -4.47 1.91 18.13
C VAL A 102 -5.79 1.25 17.73
N GLN A 103 -6.72 2.07 17.25
CA GLN A 103 -7.88 1.59 16.51
C GLN A 103 -7.39 1.16 15.12
N VAL A 104 -7.81 -0.01 14.65
CA VAL A 104 -7.46 -0.51 13.31
C VAL A 104 -8.75 -0.82 12.57
N GLU A 105 -8.93 -0.23 11.40
CA GLU A 105 -10.01 -0.49 10.46
C GLU A 105 -9.42 -0.98 9.13
N ALA A 106 -9.82 -2.18 8.68
CA ALA A 106 -9.37 -2.71 7.40
C ALA A 106 -10.05 -1.98 6.23
N LEU A 107 -9.26 -1.45 5.30
CA LEU A 107 -9.72 -0.74 4.11
C LEU A 107 -9.69 -1.63 2.86
N GLU A 108 -8.77 -2.60 2.83
CA GLU A 108 -8.69 -3.65 1.81
C GLU A 108 -8.02 -4.90 2.38
N HIS A 109 -8.42 -6.08 1.91
CA HIS A 109 -7.76 -7.35 2.20
C HIS A 109 -7.92 -8.30 1.01
N GLN A 110 -6.82 -8.54 0.31
CA GLN A 110 -6.79 -9.42 -0.86
C GLN A 110 -5.85 -10.59 -0.61
N THR A 111 -6.37 -11.81 -0.74
CA THR A 111 -5.59 -13.05 -0.64
C THR A 111 -5.72 -13.86 -1.91
N LYS A 112 -4.59 -14.27 -2.48
CA LYS A 112 -4.53 -15.16 -3.64
C LYS A 112 -3.76 -16.43 -3.28
N VAL A 113 -4.34 -17.58 -3.61
CA VAL A 113 -3.73 -18.89 -3.44
C VAL A 113 -3.23 -19.40 -4.79
N LEU A 114 -1.98 -19.84 -4.82
CA LEU A 114 -1.23 -20.32 -5.98
C LEU A 114 -0.59 -21.67 -5.63
N GLY A 115 -1.35 -22.76 -5.80
CA GLY A 115 -0.92 -24.08 -5.38
C GLY A 115 -0.68 -24.14 -3.86
N LYS A 116 0.58 -24.31 -3.44
CA LYS A 116 0.98 -24.36 -2.03
C LYS A 116 1.40 -23.02 -1.43
N VAL A 117 1.40 -21.95 -2.23
CA VAL A 117 1.79 -20.60 -1.80
C VAL A 117 0.56 -19.71 -1.78
N ALA A 118 0.49 -18.79 -0.84
CA ALA A 118 -0.47 -17.71 -0.86
C ALA A 118 0.23 -16.39 -0.58
N TYR A 119 -0.28 -15.31 -1.16
CA TYR A 119 0.05 -13.95 -0.71
C TYR A 119 -1.23 -13.28 -0.24
N SER A 120 -1.10 -12.55 0.87
CA SER A 120 -2.16 -11.76 1.49
C SER A 120 -1.65 -10.34 1.63
N VAL A 121 -2.39 -9.38 1.08
CA VAL A 121 -2.06 -7.95 1.13
C VAL A 121 -3.26 -7.23 1.71
N SER A 122 -3.02 -6.40 2.72
CA SER A 122 -4.05 -5.61 3.39
C SER A 122 -3.58 -4.20 3.68
N ARG A 123 -4.51 -3.25 3.72
CA ARG A 123 -4.28 -1.89 4.20
C ARG A 123 -5.33 -1.54 5.23
N SER A 124 -4.91 -0.83 6.26
CA SER A 124 -5.74 -0.41 7.37
C SER A 124 -5.48 1.06 7.74
N GLN A 125 -6.41 1.67 8.47
CA GLN A 125 -6.26 2.99 9.11
C GLN A 125 -6.52 2.92 10.61
#